data_AF-A0A087U6G3-F1
#
_entry.id   AF-A0A087U6G3-F1
#
_cell.length_a   1.000
_cell.length_b   1.000
_cell.length_c   1.000
_cell.angle_alpha   90.00
_cell.angle_beta   90.00
_cell.angle_gamma   90.00
#
_symmetry.space_group_name_H-M   'P 1'
#
loop_
_entity.id
_entity.type
_entity.pdbx_description
1 polymer ?
#
loop_
_entity_poly.entity_id
_entity_poly.type
_entity_poly.pdbx_seq_one_letter_code
_entity_poly.pdbx_strand_id
1 'polypeptide(L)'
;MSFSPEEEQIRCTLHWFHNWNNTQRKEFLDVLKTQHLSHAEDLASSFESLKISRRSPSVFECQLKQFSLWFDEWSMQGRRSLFIKLLEVDQTLLARLS
;
A
#
# COMPACT_ATOMS: atom_id res chain seq x y z
N MET A 1 15.54 -14.98 -15.74
CA MET A 1 15.78 -13.76 -14.94
C MET A 1 14.97 -13.93 -13.66
N SER A 2 15.65 -14.12 -12.53
CA SER A 2 14.98 -14.18 -11.23
C SER A 2 14.71 -12.75 -10.79
N PHE A 3 13.47 -12.43 -10.42
CA PHE A 3 13.14 -11.12 -9.89
C PHE A 3 13.73 -10.96 -8.49
N SER A 4 14.03 -9.72 -8.09
CA SER A 4 14.40 -9.46 -6.70
C SER A 4 13.17 -9.65 -5.79
N PRO A 5 13.36 -9.97 -4.50
CA PRO A 5 12.24 -10.10 -3.57
C PRO A 5 11.40 -8.81 -3.49
N GLU A 6 12.03 -7.64 -3.60
CA GLU A 6 11.36 -6.34 -3.65
C GLU A 6 10.47 -6.22 -4.91
N GLU A 7 10.96 -6.64 -6.07
CA GLU A 7 10.18 -6.63 -7.32
C GLU A 7 8.96 -7.56 -7.25
N GLU A 8 9.11 -8.75 -6.64
CA GLU A 8 8.00 -9.67 -6.43
C GLU A 8 6.94 -9.09 -5.50
N GLN A 9 7.35 -8.45 -4.40
CA GLN A 9 6.46 -7.79 -3.45
C GLN A 9 5.72 -6.61 -4.09
N ILE A 10 6.39 -5.81 -4.93
CA ILE A 10 5.77 -4.74 -5.71
C ILE A 10 4.70 -5.32 -6.64
N ARG A 11 5.01 -6.39 -7.38
CA ARG A 11 4.04 -7.04 -8.29
C ARG A 11 2.85 -7.61 -7.52
N CYS A 12 3.09 -8.19 -6.35
CA CYS A 12 2.03 -8.70 -5.47
C CYS A 12 1.10 -7.56 -5.02
N THR A 13 1.67 -6.44 -4.59
CA THR A 13 0.92 -5.24 -4.18
C THR A 13 0.07 -4.69 -5.32
N LEU A 14 0.62 -4.62 -6.54
CA LEU A 14 -0.12 -4.16 -7.72
C LEU A 14 -1.25 -5.13 -8.09
N HIS A 15 -1.02 -6.43 -7.94
CA HIS A 15 -2.08 -7.42 -8.14
C HIS A 15 -3.22 -7.24 -7.14
N TRP A 16 -2.92 -7.00 -5.86
CA TRP A 16 -3.95 -6.67 -4.87
C TRP A 16 -4.69 -5.39 -5.24
N PHE A 17 -3.97 -4.33 -5.60
CA PHE A 17 -4.55 -3.06 -6.03
C PHE A 17 -5.54 -3.21 -7.19
N HIS A 18 -5.21 -4.04 -8.19
CA HIS A 18 -6.11 -4.33 -9.30
C HIS A 18 -7.39 -5.02 -8.84
N ASN A 19 -7.31 -5.95 -7.88
CA ASN A 19 -8.46 -6.69 -7.36
C ASN A 19 -9.28 -5.89 -6.33
N TRP A 20 -8.72 -4.83 -5.75
CA TRP A 20 -9.43 -3.97 -4.81
C TRP A 20 -10.52 -3.15 -5.48
N ASN A 21 -11.62 -2.98 -4.76
CA ASN A 21 -12.67 -2.05 -5.16
C ASN A 21 -12.23 -0.60 -4.97
N ASN A 22 -13.03 0.34 -5.50
CA ASN A 22 -12.70 1.76 -5.43
C ASN A 22 -12.50 2.25 -3.99
N THR A 23 -13.29 1.80 -3.01
CA THR A 23 -13.14 2.22 -1.60
C THR A 23 -11.81 1.73 -1.01
N GLN A 24 -11.47 0.46 -1.22
CA GLN A 24 -10.21 -0.13 -0.76
C GLN A 24 -8.98 0.55 -1.40
N ARG A 25 -9.05 0.87 -2.69
CA ARG A 25 -8.00 1.64 -3.37
C ARG A 25 -7.82 3.01 -2.74
N LYS A 26 -8.91 3.71 -2.38
CA LYS A 26 -8.83 5.00 -1.67
C LYS A 26 -8.09 4.88 -0.34
N GLU A 27 -8.50 3.91 0.47
CA GLU A 27 -7.90 3.69 1.79
C GLU A 27 -6.41 3.35 1.69
N PHE A 28 -6.02 2.50 0.75
CA PHE A 28 -4.60 2.19 0.48
C PHE A 28 -3.78 3.43 0.09
N LEU A 29 -4.34 4.32 -0.74
CA LEU A 29 -3.63 5.54 -1.15
C LEU A 29 -3.46 6.53 0.01
N ASP A 30 -4.44 6.62 0.90
CA ASP A 30 -4.33 7.44 2.10
C ASP A 30 -3.28 6.87 3.06
N VAL A 31 -3.20 5.53 3.19
CA VAL A 31 -2.09 4.84 3.86
C VAL A 31 -0.74 5.14 3.20
N LEU A 32 -0.67 5.11 1.88
CA LEU A 32 0.59 5.36 1.15
C LEU A 32 1.05 6.83 1.28
N LYS A 33 0.12 7.78 1.27
CA LYS A 33 0.40 9.21 1.55
C LYS A 33 0.93 9.41 2.96
N THR A 34 0.29 8.79 3.95
CA THR A 34 0.74 8.89 5.34
C THR A 34 2.10 8.22 5.54
N GLN A 35 2.39 7.08 4.90
CA GLN A 35 3.74 6.48 4.89
C GLN A 35 4.80 7.33 4.18
N HIS A 36 4.40 8.14 3.19
CA HIS A 36 5.34 9.02 2.51
C HIS A 36 5.68 10.27 3.32
N LEU A 37 4.74 10.72 4.17
CA LEU A 37 4.85 11.95 4.96
C LEU A 37 5.32 11.72 6.41
N SER A 38 5.03 10.55 6.98
CA SER A 38 5.35 10.18 8.35
C SER A 38 6.41 9.08 8.36
N HIS A 39 7.44 9.21 9.21
CA HIS A 39 8.23 8.05 9.60
C HIS A 39 7.27 6.98 10.15
N ALA A 40 7.42 5.73 9.68
CA ALA A 40 6.41 4.65 9.66
C ALA A 40 5.75 4.24 11.00
N GLU A 41 6.17 4.80 12.14
CA GLU A 41 5.72 4.41 13.49
C GLU A 41 4.23 4.76 13.76
N ASP A 42 3.67 5.77 13.11
CA ASP A 42 2.29 6.23 13.37
C ASP A 42 1.21 5.34 12.70
N LEU A 43 1.61 4.47 11.78
CA LEU A 43 0.67 3.76 10.93
C LEU A 43 0.13 2.47 11.53
N ALA A 44 0.93 1.77 12.32
CA ALA A 44 0.46 0.67 13.14
C ALA A 44 -0.66 1.14 14.09
N SER A 45 -0.51 2.34 14.66
CA SER A 45 -1.50 2.99 15.52
C SER A 45 -2.78 3.41 14.78
N SER A 46 -2.66 3.89 13.54
CA SER A 46 -3.84 4.19 12.70
C SER A 46 -4.57 2.91 12.26
N PHE A 47 -3.86 1.81 12.03
CA PHE A 47 -4.47 0.52 11.69
C PHE A 47 -5.21 -0.09 12.88
N GLU A 48 -4.62 -0.03 14.07
CA GLU A 48 -5.27 -0.40 15.34
C GLU A 48 -6.50 0.49 15.63
N SER A 49 -6.43 1.78 15.29
CA SER A 49 -7.55 2.72 15.46
C SER A 49 -8.69 2.51 14.44
N LEU A 50 -8.44 1.85 13.31
CA LEU A 50 -9.41 1.74 12.21
C LEU A 50 -10.45 0.63 12.35
N LYS A 51 -10.33 -0.30 13.30
CA LYS A 51 -11.45 -1.07 13.92
C LYS A 51 -10.91 -2.28 14.69
N ILE A 52 -10.75 -2.13 16.00
CA ILE A 52 -11.08 -3.23 16.92
C ILE A 52 -12.62 -3.29 17.02
N SER A 53 -13.27 -3.67 15.93
CA SER A 53 -14.59 -4.28 15.98
C SER A 53 -14.36 -5.78 15.92
N ARG A 54 -14.99 -6.54 16.81
CA ARG A 54 -14.79 -7.98 17.04
C ARG A 54 -15.19 -8.85 15.82
N ARG A 55 -14.52 -8.68 14.70
CA ARG A 55 -14.67 -9.41 13.44
C ARG A 55 -13.28 -9.82 12.97
N SER A 56 -13.17 -11.02 12.44
CA SER A 56 -11.94 -11.53 11.84
C SER A 56 -11.37 -10.50 10.86
N PRO A 57 -10.05 -10.22 10.88
CA PRO A 57 -9.48 -9.25 9.96
C PRO A 57 -9.79 -9.67 8.53
N SER A 58 -10.29 -8.72 7.75
CA SER A 58 -10.55 -8.89 6.33
C SER A 58 -9.24 -9.21 5.59
N VAL A 59 -9.36 -9.90 4.46
CA VAL A 59 -8.21 -10.19 3.58
C VAL A 59 -7.48 -8.90 3.19
N PHE A 60 -8.25 -7.81 3.02
CA PHE A 60 -7.71 -6.48 2.74
C PHE A 60 -6.83 -5.94 3.86
N GLU A 61 -7.26 -6.05 5.12
CA GLU A 61 -6.48 -5.60 6.28
C GLU A 61 -5.15 -6.37 6.39
N CYS A 62 -5.19 -7.68 6.14
CA CYS A 62 -3.98 -8.49 6.09
C CYS A 62 -3.02 -8.04 4.97
N GLN A 63 -3.55 -7.77 3.77
CA GLN A 63 -2.78 -7.26 2.64
C GLN A 63 -2.15 -5.89 2.94
N LEU A 64 -2.87 -4.97 3.58
CA LEU A 64 -2.34 -3.66 3.97
C LEU A 64 -1.23 -3.76 5.03
N LYS A 65 -1.39 -4.64 6.01
CA LYS A 65 -0.34 -4.90 7.01
C LYS A 65 0.92 -5.46 6.34
N GLN A 66 0.75 -6.44 5.46
CA GLN A 66 1.86 -7.04 4.73
C GLN A 66 2.56 -6.02 3.83
N PHE A 67 1.79 -5.19 3.12
CA PHE A 67 2.31 -4.08 2.33
C PHE A 67 3.13 -3.11 3.18
N SER A 68 2.63 -2.73 4.35
CA SER A 68 3.32 -1.76 5.23
C SER A 68 4.68 -2.27 5.69
N LEU A 69 4.77 -3.55 6.04
CA LEU A 69 6.04 -4.21 6.39
C LEU A 69 7.01 -4.22 5.22
N TRP A 70 6.52 -4.52 4.01
CA TRP A 70 7.36 -4.49 2.80
C TRP A 70 7.82 -3.08 2.47
N PHE A 71 6.92 -2.11 2.51
CA PHE A 71 7.21 -0.73 2.15
C PHE A 71 8.28 -0.11 3.05
N ASP A 72 8.29 -0.45 4.34
CA ASP A 72 9.30 0.01 5.29
C ASP A 72 10.70 -0.51 4.92
N GLU A 73 10.79 -1.79 4.54
CA GLU A 73 12.02 -2.45 4.12
C GLU A 73 12.45 -2.09 2.68
N TRP A 74 11.55 -1.55 1.86
CA TRP A 74 11.85 -1.20 0.47
C TRP A 74 12.82 -0.03 0.35
N SER A 75 13.67 -0.12 -0.67
CA SER A 75 14.55 0.96 -1.06
C SER A 75 13.77 2.15 -1.64
N MET A 76 14.39 3.32 -1.65
CA MET A 76 13.81 4.49 -2.34
C MET A 76 13.49 4.20 -3.82
N GLN A 77 14.26 3.30 -4.46
CA GLN A 77 14.01 2.88 -5.84
C GLN A 77 12.78 1.99 -5.96
N GLY A 78 12.57 1.02 -5.07
CA GLY A 78 11.36 0.18 -5.08
C GLY A 78 10.11 0.98 -4.77
N ARG A 79 10.17 1.89 -3.78
CA ARG A 79 9.07 2.81 -3.48
C ARG A 79 8.70 3.68 -4.68
N ARG A 80 9.70 4.23 -5.40
CA ARG A 80 9.49 4.96 -6.66
C ARG A 80 8.90 4.07 -7.76
N SER A 81 9.40 2.85 -7.90
CA SER A 81 8.92 1.89 -8.90
C SER A 81 7.45 1.54 -8.68
N LEU A 82 7.04 1.30 -7.43
CA LEU A 82 5.62 1.12 -7.09
C LEU A 82 4.81 2.36 -7.51
N PHE A 83 5.26 3.55 -7.16
CA PHE A 83 4.52 4.78 -7.45
C PHE A 83 4.31 4.97 -8.96
N ILE A 84 5.36 4.79 -9.76
CA ILE A 84 5.27 4.84 -11.22
C ILE A 84 4.25 3.82 -11.75
N LYS A 85 4.29 2.58 -11.25
CA LYS A 85 3.37 1.53 -11.69
C LYS A 85 1.92 1.79 -11.26
N LEU A 86 1.71 2.37 -10.08
CA LEU A 86 0.37 2.78 -9.65
C LEU A 86 -0.18 3.90 -10.54
N LEU A 87 0.67 4.87 -10.93
CA LEU A 87 0.31 5.94 -11.86
C LEU A 87 -0.05 5.41 -13.26
N GLU A 88 0.64 4.37 -13.74
CA GLU A 88 0.31 3.70 -14.99
C GLU A 88 -1.06 3.00 -14.93
N VAL A 89 -1.40 2.41 -13.79
CA VAL A 89 -2.67 1.69 -13.58
C VAL A 89 -3.84 2.65 -13.40
N ASP A 90 -3.64 3.80 -12.76
CA ASP A 90 -4.69 4.77 -12.50
C ASP A 90 -4.12 6.20 -12.60
N GLN A 91 -4.18 6.78 -13.81
CA GLN A 91 -3.70 8.14 -14.07
C GLN A 91 -4.47 9.20 -13.26
N THR A 92 -5.71 8.89 -12.87
CA THR A 92 -6.55 9.72 -12.00
C THR A 92 -6.01 9.83 -10.57
N LEU A 93 -5.03 9.01 -10.17
CA LEU A 93 -4.38 9.10 -8.87
C LEU A 93 -3.65 10.42 -8.65
N LEU A 94 -3.04 11.01 -9.69
CA LEU A 94 -2.35 12.29 -9.59
C LEU A 94 -3.29 13.42 -9.16
N ALA A 95 -4.49 13.43 -9.72
CA ALA A 95 -5.52 14.43 -9.39
C ALA A 95 -6.04 14.30 -7.95
N ARG A 96 -5.73 13.20 -7.25
CA ARG A 96 -6.15 12.95 -5.87
C ARG A 96 -4.98 13.04 -4.88
N LEU A 97 -3.76 13.16 -5.37
CA LEU A 97 -2.53 13.36 -4.59
C LEU A 97 -2.12 14.85 -4.52
N SER A 98 -2.59 15.68 -5.45
CA SER A 98 -2.55 17.15 -5.38
C SER A 98 -3.62 17.73 -4.47
#